data_AF-A0A6G3XCA5-F1
#
_entry.id   AF-A0A6G3XCA5-F1
#
_cell.length_a   1.000
_cell.length_b   1.000
_cell.length_c   1.000
_cell.angle_alpha   90.00
_cell.angle_beta   90.00
_cell.angle_gamma   90.00
#
_symmetry.space_group_name_H-M   'P 1'
#
loop_
_entity.id
_entity.type
_entity.pdbx_description
1 polymer ?
#
loop_
_entity_poly.entity_id
_entity_poly.type
_entity_poly.pdbx_seq_one_letter_code
_entity_poly.pdbx_strand_id
1 'polypeptide(L)'
;GAPAGPAAGGRAAPAASVPQRGASRDAGLRNPTAAAPERGNLTVGAAKAGALLDRQLTLARTRAHSTALQALGSSRFHAVADKVAVLASEVPLTRAAGSTDLRPLAAAAQDRLTDAVSALPLVTAGSPYNAAALVHGLSPDTVPHPQDAPWHQVRLLLRLHRYAREAVSGPKGNAVVDLRLLSAGRALNRHRDASEAAAAAAQAARTPRIAPATAYALGVLHADQRHEVEAARFAFQQCWQKETVRTS
;
A
#
# COMPACT_ATOMS: atom_id res chain seq x y z
N GLY A 1 -13.24 -9.28 -71.63
CA GLY A 1 -12.15 -10.19 -71.24
C GLY A 1 -12.69 -11.26 -70.32
N ALA A 2 -12.90 -12.45 -70.84
CA ALA A 2 -12.88 -13.73 -70.10
C ALA A 2 -11.42 -14.27 -70.19
N PRO A 3 -10.95 -15.32 -69.47
CA PRO A 3 -11.65 -16.48 -68.88
C PRO A 3 -11.37 -16.67 -67.36
N ALA A 4 -12.16 -17.37 -66.54
CA ALA A 4 -12.66 -18.76 -66.54
C ALA A 4 -11.65 -19.82 -66.02
N GLY A 5 -11.82 -20.22 -64.74
CA GLY A 5 -11.61 -21.55 -64.11
C GLY A 5 -10.25 -22.26 -64.27
N PRO A 6 -10.11 -23.54 -63.85
CA PRO A 6 -10.98 -24.37 -62.98
C PRO A 6 -10.19 -25.30 -62.00
N ALA A 7 -10.92 -26.22 -61.35
CA ALA A 7 -10.52 -27.61 -61.02
C ALA A 7 -9.47 -27.83 -59.88
N ALA A 8 -9.43 -28.93 -59.14
CA ALA A 8 -10.18 -30.18 -58.96
C ALA A 8 -9.73 -30.74 -57.59
N GLY A 9 -10.53 -31.51 -56.84
CA GLY A 9 -10.51 -32.99 -56.88
C GLY A 9 -9.12 -33.57 -56.53
N GLY A 10 -8.90 -34.43 -55.55
CA GLY A 10 -9.76 -35.26 -54.70
C GLY A 10 -8.92 -36.40 -54.10
N ARG A 11 -9.59 -37.28 -53.33
CA ARG A 11 -9.19 -38.65 -52.90
C ARG A 11 -8.01 -38.78 -51.91
N ALA A 12 -8.26 -39.23 -50.67
CA ALA A 12 -8.47 -40.62 -50.18
C ALA A 12 -7.12 -41.36 -49.97
N ALA A 13 -6.65 -41.49 -48.72
CA ALA A 13 -6.75 -42.68 -47.83
C ALA A 13 -5.52 -43.62 -47.94
N PRO A 14 -5.24 -44.61 -47.06
CA PRO A 14 -5.45 -44.77 -45.60
C PRO A 14 -4.17 -45.32 -44.87
N ALA A 15 -4.36 -45.92 -43.68
CA ALA A 15 -3.48 -46.81 -42.89
C ALA A 15 -2.69 -46.12 -41.73
N ALA A 16 -2.66 -46.62 -40.49
CA ALA A 16 -3.07 -47.90 -39.93
C ALA A 16 -3.45 -47.78 -38.44
N SER A 17 -4.44 -48.57 -38.02
CA SER A 17 -4.68 -49.06 -36.65
C SER A 17 -3.54 -50.00 -36.20
N VAL A 18 -3.20 -50.25 -34.93
CA VAL A 18 -3.97 -50.84 -33.81
C VAL A 18 -3.16 -50.66 -32.47
N PRO A 19 -3.52 -51.24 -31.29
CA PRO A 19 -4.18 -50.59 -30.16
C PRO A 19 -3.31 -50.48 -28.88
N GLN A 20 -3.79 -49.76 -27.85
CA GLN A 20 -3.56 -50.25 -26.48
C GLN A 20 -4.81 -50.12 -25.62
N ARG A 21 -5.24 -51.29 -25.18
CA ARG A 21 -6.37 -51.57 -24.31
C ARG A 21 -5.91 -51.32 -22.87
N GLY A 22 -6.61 -50.46 -22.16
CA GLY A 22 -6.42 -50.20 -20.73
C GLY A 22 -7.70 -49.65 -20.14
N ALA A 23 -8.64 -50.55 -19.85
CA ALA A 23 -9.87 -50.21 -19.17
C ALA A 23 -9.58 -49.84 -17.72
N SER A 24 -10.20 -48.77 -17.24
CA SER A 24 -10.86 -48.73 -15.93
C SER A 24 -11.85 -47.58 -15.92
N ARG A 25 -13.12 -47.94 -16.14
CA ARG A 25 -14.27 -47.15 -15.72
C ARG A 25 -14.23 -47.13 -14.20
N ASP A 26 -14.06 -45.95 -13.62
CA ASP A 26 -14.85 -45.60 -12.45
C ASP A 26 -15.10 -44.09 -12.44
N ALA A 27 -16.15 -43.71 -13.16
CA ALA A 27 -16.77 -42.41 -13.06
C ALA A 27 -17.56 -42.37 -11.74
N GLY A 28 -16.85 -42.32 -10.63
CA GLY A 28 -17.39 -41.97 -9.33
C GLY A 28 -17.74 -40.49 -9.35
N LEU A 29 -19.04 -40.20 -9.43
CA LEU A 29 -19.68 -38.89 -9.35
C LEU A 29 -19.08 -38.05 -8.21
N ARG A 30 -18.13 -37.16 -8.52
CA ARG A 30 -17.80 -36.05 -7.63
C ARG A 30 -18.98 -35.08 -7.69
N ASN A 31 -19.83 -35.12 -6.67
CA ASN A 31 -20.91 -34.18 -6.44
C ASN A 31 -20.40 -32.73 -6.64
N PRO A 32 -20.86 -31.97 -7.66
CA PRO A 32 -20.52 -30.56 -7.82
C PRO A 32 -21.39 -29.64 -6.93
N THR A 33 -22.28 -30.21 -6.11
CA THR A 33 -23.42 -29.48 -5.52
C THR A 33 -23.08 -28.66 -4.28
N ALA A 34 -21.93 -28.88 -3.62
CA ALA A 34 -21.50 -28.08 -2.47
C ALA A 34 -20.76 -26.78 -2.85
N ALA A 35 -20.12 -26.73 -4.01
CA ALA A 35 -19.29 -25.60 -4.41
C ALA A 35 -20.09 -24.36 -4.86
N ALA A 36 -21.35 -24.52 -5.25
CA ALA A 36 -22.23 -23.41 -5.64
C ALA A 36 -22.81 -22.65 -4.42
N PRO A 37 -23.39 -23.31 -3.39
CA PRO A 37 -23.88 -22.60 -2.21
C PRO A 37 -22.75 -21.98 -1.38
N GLU A 38 -21.58 -22.60 -1.28
CA GLU A 38 -20.41 -22.01 -0.60
C GLU A 38 -19.92 -20.74 -1.30
N ARG A 39 -19.80 -20.76 -2.64
CA ARG A 39 -19.45 -19.54 -3.40
C ARG A 39 -20.48 -18.44 -3.22
N GLY A 40 -21.78 -18.77 -3.23
CA GLY A 40 -22.85 -17.80 -2.96
C GLY A 40 -22.79 -17.21 -1.55
N ASN A 41 -22.43 -18.01 -0.54
CA ASN A 41 -22.31 -17.51 0.83
C ASN A 41 -21.06 -16.62 1.02
N LEU A 42 -19.96 -16.91 0.30
CA LEU A 42 -18.76 -16.07 0.30
C LEU A 42 -18.98 -14.72 -0.40
N THR A 43 -19.72 -14.69 -1.52
CA THR A 43 -20.05 -13.42 -2.18
C THR A 43 -20.99 -12.56 -1.33
N VAL A 44 -21.97 -13.17 -0.65
CA VAL A 44 -22.81 -12.48 0.35
C VAL A 44 -21.98 -12.01 1.55
N GLY A 45 -21.01 -12.81 1.99
CA GLY A 45 -20.06 -12.45 3.06
C GLY A 45 -19.25 -11.20 2.72
N ALA A 46 -18.70 -11.13 1.50
CA ALA A 46 -17.96 -9.98 1.00
C ALA A 46 -18.85 -8.74 0.84
N ALA A 47 -20.06 -8.88 0.32
CA ALA A 47 -21.01 -7.77 0.20
C ALA A 47 -21.37 -7.18 1.58
N LYS A 48 -21.62 -8.04 2.58
CA LYS A 48 -21.88 -7.62 3.97
C LYS A 48 -20.66 -6.98 4.63
N ALA A 49 -19.45 -7.47 4.35
CA ALA A 49 -18.22 -6.87 4.83
C ALA A 49 -18.01 -5.46 4.26
N GLY A 50 -18.25 -5.29 2.96
CA GLY A 50 -18.23 -3.98 2.29
C GLY A 50 -19.23 -3.01 2.90
N ALA A 51 -20.49 -3.42 3.07
CA ALA A 51 -21.52 -2.59 3.69
C ALA A 51 -21.20 -2.21 5.15
N LEU A 52 -20.60 -3.13 5.91
CA LEU A 52 -20.16 -2.85 7.28
C LEU A 52 -19.05 -1.79 7.32
N LEU A 53 -18.01 -1.96 6.50
CA LEU A 53 -16.89 -1.02 6.40
C LEU A 53 -17.36 0.35 5.91
N ASP A 54 -18.19 0.39 4.88
CA ASP A 54 -18.73 1.64 4.34
C ASP A 54 -19.50 2.43 5.41
N ARG A 55 -20.39 1.75 6.15
CA ARG A 55 -21.09 2.37 7.28
C ARG A 55 -20.12 2.90 8.34
N GLN A 56 -19.14 2.11 8.75
CA GLN A 56 -18.19 2.49 9.80
C GLN A 56 -17.32 3.67 9.37
N LEU A 57 -16.72 3.60 8.18
CA LEU A 57 -15.84 4.64 7.64
C LEU A 57 -16.61 5.92 7.30
N THR A 58 -17.85 5.82 6.83
CA THR A 58 -18.71 7.00 6.60
C THR A 58 -19.06 7.70 7.91
N LEU A 59 -19.36 6.96 8.98
CA LEU A 59 -19.59 7.55 10.31
C LEU A 59 -18.31 8.19 10.86
N ALA A 60 -17.16 7.52 10.75
CA ALA A 60 -15.87 8.06 11.15
C ALA A 60 -15.55 9.36 10.38
N ARG A 61 -15.77 9.37 9.07
CA ARG A 61 -15.60 10.55 8.20
C ARG A 61 -16.51 11.71 8.62
N THR A 62 -17.78 11.44 8.89
CA THR A 62 -18.76 12.48 9.28
C THR A 62 -18.38 13.11 10.63
N ARG A 63 -17.95 12.28 11.59
CA ARG A 63 -17.43 12.74 12.88
C ARG A 63 -16.16 13.56 12.70
N ALA A 64 -15.18 13.05 11.97
CA ALA A 64 -13.93 13.75 11.68
C ALA A 64 -14.16 15.09 10.98
N HIS A 65 -15.12 15.15 10.05
CA HIS A 65 -15.50 16.38 9.36
C HIS A 65 -16.05 17.43 10.35
N SER A 66 -16.99 17.03 11.20
CA SER A 66 -17.57 17.92 12.21
C SER A 66 -16.50 18.40 13.21
N THR A 67 -15.65 17.49 13.69
CA THR A 67 -14.51 17.83 14.56
C THR A 67 -13.52 18.77 13.87
N ALA A 68 -13.25 18.57 12.56
CA ALA A 68 -12.38 19.45 11.80
C ALA A 68 -12.97 20.86 11.66
N LEU A 69 -14.26 21.00 11.37
CA LEU A 69 -14.93 22.30 11.32
C LEU A 69 -14.92 23.01 12.68
N GLN A 70 -15.16 22.28 13.78
CA GLN A 70 -15.04 22.82 15.13
C GLN A 70 -13.61 23.27 15.44
N ALA A 71 -12.61 22.49 15.04
CA ALA A 71 -11.21 22.85 15.22
C ALA A 71 -10.85 24.11 14.42
N LEU A 72 -11.32 24.24 13.17
CA LEU A 72 -11.09 25.42 12.32
C LEU A 72 -11.74 26.69 12.88
N GLY A 73 -12.89 26.58 13.55
CA GLY A 73 -13.53 27.71 14.24
C GLY A 73 -13.00 27.98 15.65
N SER A 74 -11.99 27.23 16.11
CA SER A 74 -11.48 27.36 17.48
C SER A 74 -10.47 28.50 17.61
N SER A 75 -10.43 29.14 18.78
CA SER A 75 -9.39 30.14 19.11
C SER A 75 -7.97 29.58 18.98
N ARG A 76 -7.78 28.27 19.24
CA ARG A 76 -6.50 27.60 19.05
C ARG A 76 -6.06 27.60 17.59
N PHE A 77 -6.98 27.37 16.66
CA PHE A 77 -6.66 27.42 15.23
C PHE A 77 -6.37 28.85 14.80
N HIS A 78 -7.21 29.81 15.19
CA HIS A 78 -6.98 31.23 14.89
C HIS A 78 -5.62 31.72 15.41
N ALA A 79 -5.24 31.37 16.64
CA ALA A 79 -3.93 31.73 17.20
C ALA A 79 -2.74 31.15 16.41
N VAL A 80 -2.91 29.99 15.76
CA VAL A 80 -1.88 29.44 14.87
C VAL A 80 -1.92 30.13 13.50
N ALA A 81 -3.12 30.35 12.94
CA ALA A 81 -3.31 31.04 11.67
C ALA A 81 -2.74 32.47 11.70
N ASP A 82 -2.96 33.21 12.79
CA ASP A 82 -2.43 34.56 12.98
C ASP A 82 -0.89 34.55 13.01
N LYS A 83 -0.26 33.58 13.68
CA LYS A 83 1.20 33.41 13.65
C LYS A 83 1.73 33.09 12.26
N VAL A 84 1.00 32.28 11.49
CA VAL A 84 1.36 31.96 10.10
C VAL A 84 1.17 33.18 9.19
N ALA A 85 0.15 34.01 9.41
CA ALA A 85 -0.04 35.27 8.70
C ALA A 85 1.10 36.25 8.96
N VAL A 86 1.55 36.38 10.21
CA VAL A 86 2.76 37.16 10.54
C VAL A 86 3.99 36.58 9.83
N LEU A 87 4.15 35.25 9.82
CA LEU A 87 5.28 34.58 9.16
C LEU A 87 5.35 34.84 7.65
N ALA A 88 4.23 35.16 7.00
CA ALA A 88 4.21 35.50 5.58
C ALA A 88 4.88 36.86 5.27
N SER A 89 4.95 37.76 6.26
CA SER A 89 5.60 39.07 6.14
C SER A 89 6.94 39.12 6.88
N GLU A 90 7.03 38.50 8.05
CA GLU A 90 8.19 38.58 8.95
C GLU A 90 8.64 37.18 9.38
N VAL A 91 9.82 36.78 8.92
CA VAL A 91 10.46 35.54 9.39
C VAL A 91 11.43 35.88 10.52
N PRO A 92 11.25 35.34 11.74
CA PRO A 92 12.10 35.65 12.89
C PRO A 92 13.46 34.96 12.78
N LEU A 93 14.29 35.44 11.86
CA LEU A 93 15.64 34.93 11.63
C LEU A 93 16.58 35.34 12.76
N THR A 94 17.47 34.44 13.16
CA THR A 94 18.56 34.78 14.08
C THR A 94 19.54 35.74 13.40
N ARG A 95 20.31 36.53 14.17
CA ARG A 95 21.25 37.51 13.58
C ARG A 95 22.24 36.91 12.60
N ALA A 96 22.64 35.65 12.79
CA ALA A 96 23.59 34.96 11.91
C ALA A 96 22.95 34.34 10.66
N ALA A 97 21.62 34.35 10.53
CA ALA A 97 20.92 33.64 9.46
C ALA A 97 21.30 34.14 8.04
N GLY A 98 21.58 35.44 7.89
CA GLY A 98 21.91 36.04 6.58
C GLY A 98 23.21 35.50 5.95
N SER A 99 24.13 34.96 6.75
CA SER A 99 25.36 34.33 6.29
C SER A 99 25.40 32.81 6.50
N THR A 100 24.34 32.24 7.08
CA THR A 100 24.29 30.80 7.37
C THR A 100 24.02 30.02 6.10
N ASP A 101 24.92 29.09 5.78
CA ASP A 101 24.69 28.10 4.74
C ASP A 101 23.65 27.06 5.19
N LEU A 102 22.59 26.89 4.40
CA LEU A 102 21.52 25.92 4.68
C LEU A 102 21.87 24.49 4.22
N ARG A 103 22.87 24.33 3.35
CA ARG A 103 23.27 23.01 2.80
C ARG A 103 23.65 22.00 3.88
N PRO A 104 24.44 22.36 4.93
CA PRO A 104 24.73 21.44 6.03
C PRO A 104 23.49 20.99 6.81
N LEU A 105 22.49 21.86 6.99
CA LEU A 105 21.24 21.50 7.67
C LEU A 105 20.39 20.54 6.83
N ALA A 106 20.37 20.72 5.51
CA ALA A 106 19.71 19.80 4.60
C ALA A 106 20.45 18.44 4.52
N ALA A 107 21.79 18.45 4.57
CA ALA A 107 22.61 17.25 4.67
C ALA A 107 22.30 16.48 5.96
N ALA A 108 22.20 17.16 7.11
CA ALA A 108 21.82 16.50 8.36
C ALA A 108 20.42 15.83 8.31
N ALA A 109 19.48 16.37 7.53
CA ALA A 109 18.19 15.73 7.30
C ALA A 109 18.31 14.49 6.38
N GLN A 110 19.23 14.51 5.41
CA GLN A 110 19.58 13.36 4.60
C GLN A 110 20.23 12.26 5.45
N ASP A 111 21.19 12.61 6.30
CA ASP A 111 21.92 11.65 7.14
C ASP A 111 20.95 10.90 8.07
N ARG A 112 20.04 11.62 8.74
CA ARG A 112 18.99 10.99 9.57
C ARG A 112 18.11 10.04 8.77
N LEU A 113 17.80 10.37 7.51
CA LEU A 113 17.03 9.51 6.63
C LEU A 113 17.83 8.26 6.25
N THR A 114 19.09 8.41 5.85
CA THR A 114 19.94 7.27 5.47
C THR A 114 20.20 6.35 6.66
N ASP A 115 20.39 6.90 7.86
CA ASP A 115 20.56 6.15 9.11
C ASP A 115 19.28 5.40 9.49
N ALA A 116 18.12 6.04 9.38
CA ALA A 116 16.85 5.38 9.66
C ALA A 116 16.56 4.26 8.64
N VAL A 117 16.96 4.44 7.37
CA VAL A 117 16.80 3.41 6.33
C VAL A 117 17.78 2.25 6.54
N SER A 118 19.03 2.52 6.95
CA SER A 118 20.01 1.46 7.23
C SER A 118 19.61 0.59 8.44
N ALA A 119 18.85 1.17 9.39
CA ALA A 119 18.27 0.45 10.52
C ALA A 119 17.00 -0.37 10.18
N LEU A 120 16.46 -0.27 8.96
CA LEU A 120 15.29 -1.06 8.58
C LEU A 120 15.64 -2.55 8.39
N PRO A 121 14.73 -3.48 8.74
CA PRO A 121 14.91 -4.91 8.50
C PRO A 121 14.71 -5.27 7.02
N LEU A 122 15.57 -4.73 6.14
CA LEU A 122 15.46 -4.84 4.67
C LEU A 122 15.65 -6.29 4.16
N VAL A 123 16.32 -7.15 4.94
CA VAL A 123 16.55 -8.56 4.59
C VAL A 123 15.25 -9.38 4.68
N THR A 124 14.34 -9.03 5.59
CA THR A 124 13.04 -9.71 5.74
C THR A 124 12.01 -9.23 4.72
N ALA A 125 12.16 -8.00 4.20
CA ALA A 125 11.31 -7.43 3.14
C ALA A 125 11.63 -7.96 1.73
N GLY A 126 12.65 -8.81 1.59
CA GLY A 126 13.06 -9.41 0.31
C GLY A 126 12.14 -10.53 -0.20
N SER A 127 11.18 -10.98 0.59
CA SER A 127 10.15 -11.95 0.17
C SER A 127 8.78 -11.27 0.17
N PRO A 128 8.05 -11.26 -0.97
CA PRO A 128 6.66 -10.77 -1.03
C PRO A 128 5.71 -11.51 -0.08
N TYR A 129 6.12 -12.69 0.41
CA TYR A 129 5.35 -13.58 1.27
C TYR A 129 6.08 -13.82 2.59
N ASN A 130 6.18 -12.79 3.44
CA ASN A 130 6.57 -13.01 4.83
C ASN A 130 5.35 -13.44 5.66
N ALA A 131 5.10 -14.75 5.71
CA ALA A 131 3.96 -15.35 6.42
C ALA A 131 3.96 -15.14 7.96
N ALA A 132 5.08 -14.67 8.54
CA ALA A 132 5.21 -14.48 9.98
C ALA A 132 4.28 -13.38 10.54
N ALA A 133 3.83 -12.43 9.71
CA ALA A 133 2.92 -11.35 10.14
C ALA A 133 1.44 -11.81 10.28
N LEU A 134 1.07 -12.98 9.74
CA LEU A 134 -0.31 -13.47 9.72
C LEU A 134 -0.70 -14.25 11.00
N VAL A 135 0.29 -14.71 11.79
CA VAL A 135 0.05 -15.61 12.94
C VAL A 135 -0.24 -14.87 14.26
N HIS A 136 -0.02 -13.54 14.34
CA HIS A 136 -0.05 -12.81 15.63
C HIS A 136 -1.15 -11.75 15.81
N GLY A 137 -2.20 -11.73 14.96
CA GLY A 137 -3.14 -10.60 14.87
C GLY A 137 -4.38 -10.56 15.79
N LEU A 138 -4.55 -11.46 16.76
CA LEU A 138 -5.84 -11.57 17.51
C LEU A 138 -5.77 -11.41 19.03
N SER A 139 -4.61 -11.08 19.61
CA SER A 139 -4.51 -10.75 21.05
C SER A 139 -4.73 -9.24 21.29
N PRO A 140 -5.47 -8.84 22.34
CA PRO A 140 -5.79 -7.44 22.64
C PRO A 140 -4.60 -6.60 23.12
N ASP A 141 -3.55 -7.23 23.65
CA ASP A 141 -2.41 -6.56 24.30
C ASP A 141 -1.16 -6.41 23.41
N THR A 142 -1.18 -6.97 22.20
CA THR A 142 -0.02 -6.95 21.30
C THR A 142 -0.11 -5.74 20.37
N VAL A 143 0.99 -4.97 20.26
CA VAL A 143 1.18 -4.08 19.10
C VAL A 143 1.09 -4.99 17.85
N PRO A 144 0.04 -4.89 17.02
CA PRO A 144 -0.27 -5.95 16.06
C PRO A 144 0.84 -6.16 15.04
N HIS A 145 1.58 -5.10 14.73
CA HIS A 145 2.66 -5.09 13.75
C HIS A 145 3.80 -4.14 14.18
N PRO A 146 4.70 -4.53 15.10
CA PRO A 146 5.78 -3.66 15.59
C PRO A 146 6.73 -3.22 14.47
N GLN A 147 6.78 -4.01 13.39
CA GLN A 147 7.60 -3.71 12.23
C GLN A 147 7.12 -2.49 11.44
N ASP A 148 5.87 -2.02 11.57
CA ASP A 148 5.36 -0.91 10.76
C ASP A 148 5.90 0.46 11.22
N ALA A 149 6.24 0.60 12.52
CA ALA A 149 6.64 1.89 13.10
C ALA A 149 7.96 2.47 12.52
N PRO A 150 9.05 1.69 12.35
CA PRO A 150 10.26 2.18 11.68
C PRO A 150 10.00 2.67 10.25
N TRP A 151 9.12 2.01 9.50
CA TRP A 151 8.76 2.43 8.13
C TRP A 151 7.97 3.74 8.12
N HIS A 152 7.08 3.95 9.08
CA HIS A 152 6.38 5.22 9.26
C HIS A 152 7.35 6.36 9.62
N GLN A 153 8.37 6.08 10.43
CA GLN A 153 9.42 7.05 10.74
C GLN A 153 10.25 7.43 9.52
N VAL A 154 10.65 6.45 8.71
CA VAL A 154 11.36 6.68 7.44
C VAL A 154 10.52 7.52 6.48
N ARG A 155 9.19 7.30 6.42
CA ARG A 155 8.27 8.14 5.63
C ARG A 155 8.28 9.59 6.06
N LEU A 156 8.29 9.85 7.37
CA LEU A 156 8.40 11.21 7.90
C LEU A 156 9.74 11.84 7.55
N LEU A 157 10.85 11.12 7.77
CA LEU A 157 12.20 11.60 7.48
C LEU A 157 12.41 11.89 5.99
N LEU A 158 11.85 11.05 5.10
CA LEU A 158 11.89 11.26 3.66
C LEU A 158 11.18 12.56 3.28
N ARG A 159 10.00 12.82 3.88
CA ARG A 159 9.26 14.06 3.65
C ARG A 159 10.03 15.28 4.16
N LEU A 160 10.68 15.18 5.32
CA LEU A 160 11.54 16.23 5.87
C LEU A 160 12.74 16.52 4.97
N HIS A 161 13.43 15.49 4.47
CA HIS A 161 14.54 15.65 3.53
C HIS A 161 14.08 16.33 2.23
N ARG A 162 12.92 15.94 1.69
CA ARG A 162 12.35 16.61 0.50
C ARG A 162 12.06 18.09 0.76
N TYR A 163 11.41 18.43 1.87
CA TYR A 163 11.15 19.82 2.24
C TYR A 163 12.43 20.62 2.53
N ALA A 164 13.48 19.99 3.07
CA ALA A 164 14.78 20.63 3.24
C ALA A 164 15.42 20.98 1.89
N ARG A 165 15.31 20.09 0.88
CA ARG A 165 15.77 20.37 -0.49
C ARG A 165 14.98 21.50 -1.14
N GLU A 166 13.67 21.54 -0.94
CA GLU A 166 12.81 22.64 -1.42
C GLU A 166 13.21 23.96 -0.73
N ALA A 167 13.45 23.96 0.58
CA ALA A 167 13.88 25.13 1.33
C ALA A 167 15.25 25.66 0.88
N VAL A 168 16.23 24.79 0.61
CA VAL A 168 17.55 25.17 0.08
C VAL A 168 17.44 25.72 -1.35
N SER A 169 16.56 25.16 -2.18
CA SER A 169 16.34 25.64 -3.55
C SER A 169 15.66 27.01 -3.56
N GLY A 170 14.91 27.33 -2.51
CA GLY A 170 14.19 28.59 -2.35
C GLY A 170 12.95 28.69 -3.24
N PRO A 171 12.14 29.75 -3.08
CA PRO A 171 10.82 29.89 -3.69
C PRO A 171 10.85 30.05 -5.22
N LYS A 172 11.98 30.47 -5.78
CA LYS A 172 12.19 30.65 -7.23
C LYS A 172 13.07 29.54 -7.83
N GLY A 173 13.52 28.59 -7.01
CA GLY A 173 14.43 27.53 -7.45
C GLY A 173 13.70 26.47 -8.26
N ASN A 174 14.26 26.13 -9.42
CA ASN A 174 13.90 24.89 -10.12
C ASN A 174 14.60 23.72 -9.42
N ALA A 175 14.09 23.32 -8.25
CA ALA A 175 14.54 22.10 -7.59
C ALA A 175 14.36 20.94 -8.57
N VAL A 176 15.46 20.29 -8.96
CA VAL A 176 15.40 19.12 -9.84
C VAL A 176 14.55 18.06 -9.15
N VAL A 177 13.44 17.70 -9.80
CA VAL A 177 12.50 16.71 -9.29
C VAL A 177 13.21 15.36 -9.25
N ASP A 178 13.48 14.90 -8.05
CA ASP A 178 14.08 13.60 -7.83
C ASP A 178 13.00 12.51 -7.94
N LEU A 179 12.85 11.96 -9.14
CA LEU A 179 11.88 10.91 -9.44
C LEU A 179 12.04 9.68 -8.53
N ARG A 180 13.26 9.42 -8.04
CA ARG A 180 13.52 8.31 -7.12
C ARG A 180 12.95 8.62 -5.74
N LEU A 181 13.19 9.80 -5.18
CA LEU A 181 12.59 10.19 -3.89
C LEU A 181 11.07 10.24 -3.97
N LEU A 182 10.50 10.66 -5.10
CA LEU A 182 9.06 10.59 -5.33
C LEU A 182 8.55 9.15 -5.36
N SER A 183 9.26 8.26 -6.05
CA SER A 183 8.88 6.83 -6.12
C SER A 183 8.98 6.16 -4.75
N ALA A 184 10.05 6.43 -4.00
CA ALA A 184 10.22 5.98 -2.63
C ALA A 184 9.10 6.51 -1.72
N GLY A 185 8.75 7.80 -1.84
CA GLY A 185 7.66 8.41 -1.08
C GLY A 185 6.30 7.80 -1.40
N ARG A 186 6.02 7.49 -2.68
CA ARG A 186 4.81 6.78 -3.09
C ARG A 186 4.74 5.37 -2.51
N ALA A 187 5.86 4.64 -2.50
CA ALA A 187 5.92 3.32 -1.87
C ALA A 187 5.62 3.41 -0.36
N LEU A 188 6.21 4.36 0.36
CA LEU A 188 5.95 4.54 1.79
C LEU A 188 4.53 5.03 2.11
N ASN A 189 3.89 5.80 1.23
CA ASN A 189 2.48 6.14 1.37
C ASN A 189 1.59 4.90 1.20
N ARG A 190 1.84 4.07 0.17
CA ARG A 190 1.13 2.79 0.00
C ARG A 190 1.30 1.86 1.21
N HIS A 191 2.51 1.77 1.77
CA HIS A 191 2.76 1.03 3.01
C HIS A 191 1.84 1.52 4.14
N ARG A 192 1.80 2.83 4.38
CA ARG A 192 0.98 3.42 5.45
C ARG A 192 -0.52 3.17 5.21
N ASP A 193 -0.99 3.39 3.98
CA ASP A 193 -2.40 3.24 3.65
C ASP A 193 -2.85 1.77 3.75
N ALA A 194 -2.04 0.83 3.27
CA ALA A 194 -2.29 -0.61 3.42
C ALA A 194 -2.23 -1.07 4.89
N SER A 195 -1.29 -0.56 5.69
CA SER A 195 -1.21 -0.85 7.13
C SER A 195 -2.47 -0.37 7.87
N GLU A 196 -2.94 0.85 7.58
CA GLU A 196 -4.18 1.37 8.16
C GLU A 196 -5.43 0.64 7.68
N ALA A 197 -5.49 0.26 6.39
CA ALA A 197 -6.59 -0.53 5.85
C ALA A 197 -6.65 -1.93 6.48
N ALA A 198 -5.50 -2.59 6.67
CA ALA A 198 -5.41 -3.87 7.37
C ALA A 198 -5.90 -3.76 8.82
N ALA A 199 -5.53 -2.69 9.52
CA ALA A 199 -5.99 -2.43 10.88
C ALA A 199 -7.50 -2.16 10.93
N ALA A 200 -8.05 -1.41 9.97
CA ALA A 200 -9.49 -1.16 9.87
C ALA A 200 -10.28 -2.46 9.62
N ALA A 201 -9.80 -3.32 8.71
CA ALA A 201 -10.41 -4.62 8.45
C ALA A 201 -10.39 -5.53 9.71
N ALA A 202 -9.26 -5.60 10.41
CA ALA A 202 -9.12 -6.35 11.66
C ALA A 202 -10.05 -5.82 12.76
N GLN A 203 -10.17 -4.49 12.90
CA GLN A 203 -11.08 -3.87 13.85
C GLN A 203 -12.55 -4.13 13.50
N ALA A 204 -12.91 -4.06 12.22
CA ALA A 204 -14.26 -4.37 11.75
C ALA A 204 -14.63 -5.84 12.02
N ALA A 205 -13.67 -6.77 11.91
CA ALA A 205 -13.88 -8.19 12.20
C ALA A 205 -14.19 -8.45 13.69
N ARG A 206 -13.86 -7.52 14.59
CA ARG A 206 -14.22 -7.58 16.03
C ARG A 206 -15.62 -7.06 16.34
N THR A 207 -16.39 -6.64 15.32
CA THR A 207 -17.76 -6.15 15.52
C THR A 207 -18.66 -7.28 16.05
N PRO A 208 -19.42 -7.06 17.14
CA PRO A 208 -20.28 -8.09 17.70
C PRO A 208 -21.40 -8.50 16.72
N ARG A 209 -21.77 -9.78 16.73
CA ARG A 209 -22.88 -10.36 15.95
C ARG A 209 -22.74 -10.26 14.42
N ILE A 210 -21.53 -10.17 13.88
CA ILE A 210 -21.31 -10.34 12.43
C ILE A 210 -21.40 -11.82 12.03
N ALA A 211 -21.83 -12.10 10.80
CA ALA A 211 -21.90 -13.48 10.31
C ALA A 211 -20.49 -14.07 10.05
N PRO A 212 -20.28 -15.38 10.21
CA PRO A 212 -18.98 -16.01 9.97
C PRO A 212 -18.41 -15.74 8.56
N ALA A 213 -19.25 -15.76 7.52
CA ALA A 213 -18.83 -15.44 6.15
C ALA A 213 -18.32 -13.99 6.00
N THR A 214 -18.88 -13.05 6.77
CA THR A 214 -18.42 -11.65 6.82
C THR A 214 -17.09 -11.53 7.54
N ALA A 215 -16.93 -12.23 8.69
CA ALA A 215 -15.66 -12.26 9.40
C ALA A 215 -14.53 -12.87 8.54
N TYR A 216 -14.83 -13.94 7.80
CA TYR A 216 -13.90 -14.55 6.84
C TYR A 216 -13.48 -13.56 5.74
N ALA A 217 -14.44 -12.87 5.12
CA ALA A 217 -14.13 -11.87 4.09
C ALA A 217 -13.25 -10.72 4.63
N LEU A 218 -13.49 -10.25 5.86
CA LEU A 218 -12.65 -9.24 6.52
C LEU A 218 -11.25 -9.78 6.85
N GLY A 219 -11.12 -11.06 7.20
CA GLY A 219 -9.83 -11.73 7.39
C GLY A 219 -9.02 -11.82 6.10
N VAL A 220 -9.66 -12.17 4.97
CA VAL A 220 -9.03 -12.17 3.65
C VAL A 220 -8.58 -10.76 3.25
N LEU A 221 -9.44 -9.75 3.45
CA LEU A 221 -9.08 -8.36 3.19
C LEU A 221 -7.90 -7.90 4.06
N HIS A 222 -7.88 -8.24 5.35
CA HIS A 222 -6.75 -7.94 6.22
C HIS A 222 -5.45 -8.57 5.68
N ALA A 223 -5.48 -9.84 5.30
CA ALA A 223 -4.31 -10.54 4.76
C ALA A 223 -3.82 -9.92 3.44
N ASP A 224 -4.73 -9.58 2.54
CA ASP A 224 -4.43 -8.89 1.28
C ASP A 224 -3.72 -7.55 1.53
N GLN A 225 -4.23 -6.74 2.46
CA GLN A 225 -3.59 -5.48 2.83
C GLN A 225 -2.24 -5.68 3.53
N ARG A 226 -2.03 -6.77 4.28
CA ARG A 226 -0.70 -7.12 4.80
C ARG A 226 0.28 -7.50 3.67
N HIS A 227 -0.19 -8.15 2.61
CA HIS A 227 0.66 -8.39 1.44
C HIS A 227 1.01 -7.09 0.71
N GLU A 228 0.08 -6.15 0.57
CA GLU A 228 0.37 -4.82 0.02
C GLU A 228 1.39 -4.04 0.85
N VAL A 229 1.38 -4.20 2.19
CA VAL A 229 2.43 -3.66 3.06
C VAL A 229 3.80 -4.21 2.67
N GLU A 230 3.96 -5.53 2.54
CA GLU A 230 5.24 -6.14 2.15
C GLU A 230 5.64 -5.77 0.71
N ALA A 231 4.69 -5.73 -0.23
CA ALA A 231 4.92 -5.29 -1.60
C ALA A 231 5.41 -3.83 -1.66
N ALA A 232 4.87 -2.96 -0.81
CA ALA A 232 5.32 -1.58 -0.68
C ALA A 232 6.74 -1.47 -0.10
N ARG A 233 7.11 -2.33 0.87
CA ARG A 233 8.47 -2.40 1.42
C ARG A 233 9.47 -2.82 0.35
N PHE A 234 9.14 -3.87 -0.41
CA PHE A 234 9.94 -4.33 -1.53
C PHE A 234 10.10 -3.23 -2.59
N ALA A 235 9.00 -2.56 -2.97
CA ALA A 235 9.05 -1.46 -3.94
C ALA A 235 9.91 -0.29 -3.47
N PHE A 236 9.85 0.07 -2.18
CA PHE A 236 10.74 1.07 -1.59
C PHE A 236 12.20 0.65 -1.69
N GLN A 237 12.54 -0.58 -1.30
CA GLN A 237 13.90 -1.11 -1.37
C GLN A 237 14.46 -1.07 -2.79
N GLN A 238 13.68 -1.48 -3.79
CA GLN A 238 14.08 -1.44 -5.20
C GLN A 238 14.33 -0.01 -5.71
N CYS A 239 13.55 0.97 -5.26
CA CYS A 239 13.79 2.37 -5.59
C CYS A 239 15.01 2.93 -4.85
N TRP A 240 15.22 2.50 -3.61
CA TRP A 240 16.27 3.02 -2.74
C TRP A 240 17.66 2.48 -3.15
N GLN A 241 17.81 1.18 -3.43
CA GLN A 241 19.08 0.54 -3.79
C GLN A 241 19.63 0.94 -5.18
N LYS A 242 18.78 1.46 -6.08
CA LYS A 242 19.25 1.98 -7.38
C LYS A 242 20.20 3.18 -7.27
N GLU A 243 20.31 3.81 -6.09
CA GLU A 243 21.34 4.82 -5.80
C GLU A 243 22.69 4.19 -5.48
N THR A 244 22.73 3.17 -4.60
CA THR A 244 24.00 2.56 -4.18
C THR A 244 24.81 1.99 -5.35
N VAL A 245 24.14 1.50 -6.40
CA VAL A 245 24.78 0.97 -7.61
C VAL A 245 25.29 2.07 -8.57
N ARG A 246 24.74 3.30 -8.50
CA ARG A 246 25.16 4.41 -9.36
C ARG A 246 26.29 5.27 -8.78
N THR A 247 26.57 5.13 -7.49
CA THR A 247 27.66 5.84 -6.79
C THR A 247 28.92 4.98 -6.60
N SER A 248 29.08 3.91 -7.38
CA SER A 248 30.30 3.08 -7.41
C SER A 248 31.15 3.38 -8.65
#